data_AF-A0AAU5UT27-F1
#
_entry.id   AF-A0AAU5UT27-F1
#
_cell.length_a   1.000
_cell.length_b   1.000
_cell.length_c   1.000
_cell.angle_alpha   90.00
_cell.angle_beta   90.00
_cell.angle_gamma   90.00
#
_symmetry.space_group_name_H-M   'P 1'
#
loop_
_entity.id
_entity.type
_entity.pdbx_description
1 polymer ?
#
loop_
_entity_poly.entity_id
_entity_poly.type
_entity_poly.pdbx_seq_one_letter_code
_entity_poly.pdbx_strand_id
1 'polypeptide(L)' 'MTEIRAYRDTDASSWLQCRLLSFFTTEYYDDIVVNRPVFENPAL' A
#
# COMPACT_ATOMS: atom_id res chain seq x y z
N MET A 1 -19.11 -5.49 -10.67
CA MET A 1 -18.01 -5.54 -11.66
C MET A 1 -16.91 -4.65 -11.13
N THR A 2 -15.66 -5.11 -11.07
CA THR A 2 -14.55 -4.33 -10.51
C THR A 2 -13.94 -3.44 -11.59
N GLU A 3 -13.75 -2.16 -11.28
CA GLU A 3 -13.15 -1.15 -12.18
C GLU A 3 -11.73 -0.80 -11.70
N ILE A 4 -10.79 -0.67 -12.64
CA ILE A 4 -9.47 -0.11 -12.35
C ILE A 4 -9.57 1.42 -12.50
N ARG A 5 -9.26 2.14 -11.42
CA ARG A 5 -9.29 3.61 -11.38
C ARG A 5 -8.01 4.19 -10.79
N ALA A 6 -7.81 5.49 -11.01
CA ALA A 6 -6.73 6.24 -10.37
C ALA A 6 -6.85 6.20 -8.83
N TYR A 7 -5.70 6.18 -8.17
CA TYR A 7 -5.58 6.26 -6.72
C TYR A 7 -6.01 7.65 -6.22
N ARG A 8 -6.66 7.69 -5.06
CA ARG A 8 -7.06 8.90 -4.33
C ARG A 8 -6.52 8.84 -2.91
N ASP A 9 -6.27 9.99 -2.29
CA ASP A 9 -5.71 10.01 -0.92
C ASP A 9 -6.61 9.33 0.11
N THR A 10 -7.93 9.32 -0.11
CA THR A 10 -8.90 8.56 0.69
C THR A 10 -8.67 7.04 0.67
N ASP A 11 -7.92 6.52 -0.30
CA ASP A 11 -7.61 5.10 -0.43
C ASP A 11 -6.46 4.67 0.50
N ALA A 12 -5.76 5.60 1.15
CA ALA A 12 -4.56 5.32 1.93
C ALA A 12 -4.79 4.28 3.04
N SER A 13 -5.91 4.38 3.75
CA SER A 13 -6.25 3.44 4.81
C SER A 13 -6.50 2.03 4.27
N SER A 14 -7.28 1.90 3.20
CA SER A 14 -7.56 0.59 2.57
C SER A 14 -6.31 0.00 1.93
N TRP A 15 -5.47 0.83 1.30
CA TRP A 15 -4.18 0.41 0.75
C TRP A 15 -3.29 -0.19 1.85
N LEU A 16 -3.19 0.47 3.01
CA LEU A 16 -2.40 -0.01 4.14
C LEU A 16 -2.94 -1.35 4.68
N GLN A 17 -4.25 -1.48 4.84
CA GLN A 17 -4.88 -2.73 5.28
C GLN A 17 -4.58 -3.89 4.31
N CYS A 18 -4.77 -3.67 3.01
CA CYS A 18 -4.46 -4.68 1.99
C CYS A 18 -2.98 -5.08 2.01
N ARG A 19 -2.08 -4.11 2.22
CA ARG A 19 -0.64 -4.37 2.33
C ARG A 19 -0.33 -5.25 3.54
N LEU A 20 -0.83 -4.89 4.72
CA LEU A 20 -0.63 -5.68 5.94
C LEU A 20 -1.12 -7.11 5.77
N LEU A 21 -2.33 -7.29 5.25
CA LEU A 21 -2.94 -8.61 5.03
C LEU A 21 -2.16 -9.47 4.03
N SER A 22 -1.58 -8.85 2.99
CA SER A 22 -0.84 -9.58 1.94
C SER A 22 0.47 -10.20 2.42
N PHE A 23 1.07 -9.63 3.48
CA PHE A 23 2.35 -10.07 4.03
C PHE A 23 2.21 -10.73 5.42
N PHE A 24 1.01 -10.73 6.00
CA PHE A 24 0.73 -11.26 7.35
C PHE A 24 1.20 -12.70 7.55
N THR A 25 1.07 -13.55 6.53
CA THR A 25 1.45 -14.97 6.62
C THR A 25 2.86 -15.24 6.09
N THR A 26 3.65 -14.20 5.82
CA THR A 26 4.99 -14.31 5.25
C THR A 26 6.04 -13.94 6.31
N GLU A 27 7.28 -14.37 6.09
CA GLU A 27 8.42 -13.95 6.92
C GLU A 27 8.74 -12.44 6.80
N TYR A 28 8.13 -11.73 5.86
CA TYR A 28 8.33 -10.30 5.61
C TYR A 28 7.35 -9.40 6.38
N TYR A 29 6.60 -9.93 7.34
CA TYR A 29 5.63 -9.13 8.10
C TYR A 29 6.27 -7.91 8.77
N ASP A 30 7.46 -8.10 9.34
CA ASP A 30 8.19 -7.04 10.04
C ASP A 30 8.76 -5.96 9.10
N ASP A 31 8.90 -6.27 7.80
CA ASP A 31 9.41 -5.36 6.77
C ASP A 31 8.31 -4.54 6.08
N ILE A 32 7.06 -4.66 6.53
CA ILE A 32 5.93 -3.95 5.91
C ILE A 32 6.01 -2.46 6.23
N VAL A 33 6.08 -1.64 5.18
CA VAL A 33 5.93 -0.19 5.30
C VAL A 33 4.51 0.16 5.78
N VAL A 34 4.41 0.73 7.00
CA VAL A 34 3.15 1.07 7.66
C VAL A 34 2.59 2.46 7.30
N ASN A 35 3.29 3.20 6.45
CA ASN A 35 2.87 4.51 5.97
C ASN A 35 3.19 4.64 4.48
N ARG A 36 2.41 5.40 3.71
CA ARG A 36 2.73 5.61 2.29
C ARG A 36 4.07 6.36 2.18
N PRO A 37 5.09 5.82 1.48
CA PRO A 37 6.32 6.55 1.24
C PRO A 37 6.02 7.76 0.34
N VAL A 38 6.53 8.92 0.75
CA VAL A 38 6.49 10.15 -0.05
C VAL A 38 7.83 10.23 -0.78
N PHE A 39 7.76 10.24 -2.11
CA PHE A 39 8.95 10.41 -2.95
C PHE A 39 8.97 11.84 -3.46
N GLU A 40 10.06 12.57 -3.19
CA GLU A 40 10.25 13.92 -3.72
C GLU A 40 10.60 13.90 -5.21
N ASN A 41 11.21 12.80 -5.67
CA ASN A 41 11.58 12.60 -7.06
C ASN A 41 10.56 11.68 -7.75
N PRO A 42 10.30 11.87 -9.05
CA PRO A 42 9.52 10.91 -9.82
C PRO A 42 10.17 9.52 -9.74
N ALA A 43 9.35 8.49 -9.57
CA ALA A 43 9.81 7.11 -9.67
C ALA A 43 10.40 6.90 -11.07
N LEU A 44 11.64 6.42 -11.12
CA LEU A 44 12.34 6.04 -12.35
C LEU A 44 11.63 4.89 -13.07
#